data_AF-A0A453L0X1-F1
#
_entry.id   AF-A0A453L0X1-F1
#
_cell.length_a   1.000
_cell.length_b   1.000
_cell.length_c   1.000
_cell.angle_alpha   90.00
_cell.angle_beta   90.00
_cell.angle_gamma   90.00
#
_symmetry.space_group_name_H-M   'P 1'
#
loop_
_entity.id
_entity.type
_entity.pdbx_description
1 polymer ?
#
loop_
_entity_poly.entity_id
_entity_poly.type
_entity_poly.pdbx_seq_one_letter_code
_entity_poly.pdbx_strand_id
1 'polypeptide(L)'
;MGAGATAVDKATLDACCLEMEEALNTVYRQSREADGSIGPLEIRIVRAGTFEELMDYAISRGASINQYKAPRCVMFPPIVELLDSLVVSSHFSPALPHWTPARRSG
;
A
#
# COMPACT_ATOMS: atom_id res chain seq x y z
N MET A 1 -31.35 1.33 -4.27
CA MET A 1 -31.06 1.04 -2.84
C MET A 1 -29.56 1.00 -2.70
N GLY A 2 -28.94 2.11 -2.26
CA GLY A 2 -27.50 2.17 -2.08
C GLY A 2 -27.13 1.51 -0.76
N ALA A 3 -26.40 0.39 -0.81
CA ALA A 3 -25.71 -0.11 0.35
C ALA A 3 -24.63 0.94 0.69
N GLY A 4 -24.88 1.74 1.73
CA GLY A 4 -23.87 2.62 2.29
C GLY A 4 -22.72 1.75 2.78
N ALA A 5 -21.61 1.74 2.03
CA ALA A 5 -20.37 1.22 2.54
C ALA A 5 -20.07 2.00 3.83
N THR A 6 -20.10 1.31 4.97
CA THR A 6 -19.65 1.89 6.23
C THR A 6 -18.19 2.29 6.01
N ALA A 7 -17.93 3.60 5.96
CA ALA A 7 -16.58 4.10 5.81
C ALA A 7 -15.73 3.55 6.97
N VAL A 8 -14.65 2.85 6.64
CA VAL A 8 -13.68 2.42 7.64
C VAL A 8 -13.07 3.68 8.24
N ASP A 9 -13.04 3.77 9.57
CA ASP A 9 -12.50 4.94 10.24
C ASP A 9 -10.97 5.05 10.06
N LYS A 10 -10.46 6.26 10.21
CA LYS A 10 -9.03 6.56 10.04
C LYS A 10 -8.15 5.72 10.95
N ALA A 11 -8.53 5.53 12.21
CA ALA A 11 -7.68 4.82 13.18
C ALA A 11 -7.54 3.34 12.80
N THR A 12 -8.61 2.73 12.27
CA THR A 12 -8.54 1.36 11.73
C THR A 12 -7.58 1.28 10.52
N LEU A 13 -7.63 2.24 9.59
CA LEU A 13 -6.72 2.25 8.43
C LEU A 13 -5.26 2.54 8.82
N ASP A 14 -5.03 3.46 9.76
CA ASP A 14 -3.71 3.70 10.35
C ASP A 14 -3.19 2.41 11.02
N ALA A 15 -4.03 1.69 11.78
CA ALA A 15 -3.65 0.41 12.40
C ALA A 15 -3.32 -0.66 11.35
N CYS A 16 -4.05 -0.72 10.23
CA CYS A 16 -3.69 -1.60 9.12
C CYS A 16 -2.30 -1.30 8.55
N CYS A 17 -1.87 -0.02 8.53
CA CYS A 17 -0.52 0.32 8.10
C CYS A 17 0.54 -0.31 9.02
N LEU A 18 0.34 -0.23 10.34
CA LEU A 18 1.25 -0.83 11.33
C LEU A 18 1.28 -2.35 11.22
N GLU A 19 0.11 -3.01 11.10
CA GLU A 19 0.02 -4.46 10.92
C GLU A 19 0.78 -4.93 9.66
N MET A 20 0.74 -4.14 8.58
CA MET A 20 1.57 -4.41 7.40
C MET A 20 3.06 -4.27 7.69
N GLU A 21 3.49 -3.23 8.41
CA GLU A 21 4.90 -3.07 8.82
C GLU A 21 5.39 -4.24 9.69
N GLU A 22 4.56 -4.75 10.61
CA GLU A 22 4.89 -5.90 11.47
C GLU A 22 5.10 -7.21 10.69
N ALA A 23 4.33 -7.40 9.62
CA ALA A 23 4.43 -8.57 8.75
C ALA A 23 5.65 -8.54 7.80
N LEU A 24 6.33 -7.40 7.68
CA LEU A 24 7.52 -7.27 6.84
C LEU A 24 8.77 -7.87 7.52
N ASN A 25 9.80 -8.10 6.69
CA ASN A 25 11.02 -8.77 7.13
C ASN A 25 11.80 -7.94 8.17
N THR A 26 12.75 -8.61 8.86
CA THR A 26 13.57 -7.98 9.89
C THR A 26 14.38 -6.78 9.38
N VAL A 27 14.79 -6.78 8.11
CA VAL A 27 15.57 -5.67 7.52
C VAL A 27 14.70 -4.42 7.39
N TYR A 28 13.45 -4.56 6.95
CA TYR A 28 12.50 -3.46 6.90
C TYR A 28 12.25 -2.88 8.30
N ARG A 29 11.95 -3.75 9.27
CA ARG A 29 11.66 -3.32 10.65
C ARG A 29 12.88 -2.68 11.32
N GLN A 30 14.09 -3.20 11.09
CA GLN A 30 15.34 -2.56 11.50
C GLN A 30 15.49 -1.16 10.90
N SER A 31 15.28 -1.05 9.59
CA SER A 31 15.43 0.20 8.86
C SER A 31 14.42 1.26 9.31
N ARG A 32 13.23 0.82 9.73
CA ARG A 32 12.14 1.66 10.25
C ARG A 32 12.36 2.09 11.70
N GLU A 33 12.77 1.16 12.58
CA GLU A 33 12.88 1.37 14.03
C GLU A 33 14.26 1.85 14.47
N ALA A 34 15.35 1.20 14.02
CA ALA A 34 16.69 1.45 14.52
C ALA A 34 17.48 2.43 13.64
N ASP A 35 17.44 2.26 12.32
CA ASP A 35 18.25 3.07 11.41
C ASP A 35 17.53 4.38 11.00
N GLY A 36 16.19 4.40 11.08
CA GLY A 36 15.36 5.53 10.67
C GLY A 36 15.44 5.87 9.17
N SER A 37 15.91 4.93 8.34
CA SER A 37 16.12 5.11 6.89
C SER A 37 14.86 4.88 6.05
N ILE A 38 13.84 4.26 6.64
CA ILE A 38 12.50 4.06 6.05
C ILE A 38 11.49 4.86 6.86
N GLY A 39 10.66 5.66 6.18
CA GLY A 39 9.55 6.39 6.79
C GLY A 39 8.32 5.50 7.05
N PRO A 40 7.28 6.03 7.72
CA PRO A 40 6.05 5.27 7.99
C PRO A 40 5.41 4.74 6.71
N LEU A 41 5.00 3.47 6.70
CA LEU A 41 4.22 2.89 5.61
C LEU A 41 2.93 3.70 5.38
N GLU A 42 2.61 3.95 4.11
CA GLU A 42 1.39 4.66 3.68
C GLU A 42 0.42 3.69 2.98
N ILE A 43 -0.85 3.71 3.38
CA ILE A 43 -1.97 3.11 2.63
C ILE A 43 -2.77 4.25 2.00
N ARG A 44 -2.91 4.22 0.67
CA ARG A 44 -3.77 5.14 -0.09
C ARG A 44 -5.03 4.42 -0.54
N ILE A 45 -6.19 4.90 -0.07
CA ILE A 45 -7.50 4.41 -0.48
C ILE A 45 -7.87 5.11 -1.77
N VAL A 46 -8.13 4.36 -2.82
CA VAL A 46 -8.59 4.87 -4.12
C VAL A 46 -10.10 4.71 -4.27
N ARG A 47 -10.70 5.49 -5.17
CA ARG A 47 -12.15 5.36 -5.46
C ARG A 47 -12.48 3.99 -6.05
N ALA A 48 -13.70 3.53 -5.82
CA ALA A 48 -14.22 2.33 -6.48
C ALA A 48 -14.13 2.49 -8.02
N GLY A 49 -13.74 1.41 -8.71
CA GLY A 49 -13.50 1.40 -10.16
C GLY A 49 -12.08 1.79 -10.60
N THR A 50 -11.21 2.28 -9.70
CA THR A 50 -9.84 2.69 -10.08
C THR A 50 -9.03 1.58 -10.75
N PHE A 51 -9.12 0.34 -10.25
CA PHE A 51 -8.40 -0.79 -10.85
C PHE A 51 -9.04 -1.29 -12.15
N GLU A 52 -10.32 -1.02 -12.38
CA GLU A 52 -10.99 -1.29 -13.67
C GLU A 52 -10.48 -0.29 -14.72
N GLU A 53 -10.39 0.99 -14.36
CA GLU A 53 -9.79 2.02 -15.22
C GLU A 53 -8.31 1.73 -15.53
N LEU A 54 -7.56 1.24 -14.53
CA LEU A 54 -6.18 0.80 -14.74
C LEU A 54 -6.07 -0.39 -15.71
N MET A 55 -7.02 -1.33 -15.64
CA MET A 55 -7.11 -2.46 -16.54
C MET A 55 -7.42 -2.00 -17.97
N ASP A 56 -8.41 -1.13 -18.14
CA ASP A 56 -8.76 -0.54 -19.43
C ASP A 56 -7.58 0.21 -20.06
N TYR A 57 -6.84 0.96 -19.23
CA TYR A 57 -5.60 1.62 -19.66
C TYR A 57 -4.56 0.60 -20.14
N ALA A 58 -4.34 -0.50 -19.41
CA ALA A 58 -3.40 -1.55 -19.82
C ALA A 58 -3.82 -2.25 -21.13
N ILE A 59 -5.12 -2.53 -21.30
CA ILE A 59 -5.67 -3.12 -22.53
C ILE A 59 -5.47 -2.17 -23.72
N SER A 60 -5.72 -0.87 -23.53
CA SER A 60 -5.50 0.15 -24.58
C SER A 60 -4.04 0.21 -25.06
N ARG A 61 -3.10 -0.23 -24.21
CA ARG A 61 -1.66 -0.30 -24.48
C ARG A 61 -1.20 -1.68 -24.99
N GLY A 62 -2.13 -2.60 -25.28
CA GLY A 62 -1.85 -3.89 -25.89
C GLY A 62 -1.74 -5.07 -24.93
N ALA A 63 -2.10 -4.90 -23.65
CA ALA A 63 -2.21 -6.04 -22.74
C ALA A 63 -3.39 -6.94 -23.12
N SER A 64 -3.19 -8.26 -23.05
CA SER A 64 -4.28 -9.22 -23.28
C SER A 64 -5.24 -9.22 -22.08
N ILE A 65 -6.53 -8.94 -22.35
CA ILE A 65 -7.60 -8.96 -21.34
C ILE A 65 -7.66 -10.29 -20.58
N ASN A 66 -7.40 -11.40 -21.29
CA ASN A 66 -7.47 -12.75 -20.72
C ASN A 66 -6.25 -13.12 -19.85
N GLN A 67 -5.26 -12.22 -19.74
CA GLN A 67 -4.04 -12.44 -18.96
C GLN A 67 -3.78 -11.31 -17.95
N TYR A 68 -4.67 -10.33 -17.86
CA TYR A 68 -4.47 -9.19 -16.97
C TYR A 68 -4.51 -9.64 -15.51
N LYS A 69 -3.47 -9.25 -14.77
CA LYS A 69 -3.42 -9.26 -13.31
C LYS A 69 -3.06 -7.86 -12.86
N ALA A 70 -3.70 -7.36 -11.82
CA ALA A 70 -3.30 -6.10 -11.21
C ALA A 70 -1.81 -6.18 -10.79
N PRO A 71 -0.97 -5.23 -11.21
CA PRO A 71 0.44 -5.22 -10.84
C PRO A 71 0.58 -5.04 -9.32
N ARG A 72 1.44 -5.84 -8.69
CA ARG A 72 1.73 -5.73 -7.25
C ARG A 72 2.61 -4.53 -6.90
N CYS A 73 3.41 -4.09 -7.86
CA CYS A 73 4.26 -2.91 -7.76
C CYS A 73 4.27 -2.22 -9.11
N VAL A 74 4.12 -0.89 -9.10
CA VAL A 74 4.10 -0.05 -10.30
C VAL A 74 5.22 0.96 -10.16
N MET A 75 6.09 1.01 -11.17
CA MET A 75 7.20 1.98 -11.24
C MET A 75 7.06 2.93 -12.43
N PHE A 76 6.03 2.76 -13.27
CA PHE A 76 5.83 3.59 -14.46
C PHE A 76 5.12 4.89 -14.07
N PRO A 77 5.76 6.06 -14.21
CA PRO A 77 5.23 7.31 -13.64
C PRO A 77 3.79 7.66 -14.06
N PRO A 78 3.37 7.51 -15.33
CA PRO A 78 1.99 7.80 -15.71
C PRO A 78 0.93 6.96 -15.00
N ILE A 79 1.24 5.71 -14.63
CA ILE A 79 0.30 4.87 -13.86
C ILE A 79 0.29 5.30 -12.40
N VAL A 80 1.43 5.69 -11.84
CA VAL A 80 1.50 6.23 -10.47
C VAL A 80 0.68 7.52 -10.38
N GLU A 81 0.84 8.44 -11.33
CA GLU A 81 0.04 9.68 -11.41
C GLU A 81 -1.46 9.40 -11.56
N LEU A 82 -1.83 8.40 -12.38
CA LEU A 82 -3.23 7.98 -12.51
C LEU A 82 -3.79 7.48 -11.16
N LEU A 83 -3.08 6.57 -10.49
CA LEU A 83 -3.49 6.07 -9.17
C LEU A 83 -3.61 7.20 -8.14
N ASP A 84 -2.64 8.11 -8.12
CA ASP A 84 -2.60 9.26 -7.20
C ASP A 84 -3.77 10.23 -7.43
N SER A 85 -4.16 10.44 -8.70
CA SER A 85 -5.32 11.29 -9.03
C SER A 85 -6.67 10.72 -8.56
N LEU A 86 -6.71 9.42 -8.24
CA LEU A 86 -7.91 8.68 -7.85
C LEU A 86 -7.95 8.35 -6.34
N VAL A 87 -6.98 8.85 -5.57
CA VAL A 87 -6.92 8.70 -4.11
C VAL A 87 -8.03 9.50 -3.43
N VAL A 88 -8.71 8.85 -2.49
CA VAL A 88 -9.76 9.40 -1.63
C VAL A 88 -9.22 9.75 -0.25
N SER A 89 -8.29 8.95 0.28
CA SER A 89 -7.64 9.24 1.57
C SER A 89 -6.29 8.52 1.68
N SER A 90 -5.38 9.11 2.46
CA SER A 90 -4.08 8.55 2.80
C SER A 90 -3.98 8.31 4.31
N HIS A 91 -3.39 7.19 4.69
CA HIS A 91 -3.23 6.75 6.07
C HIS A 91 -1.80 6.29 6.27
N PHE A 92 -1.23 6.57 7.43
CA PHE A 92 0.17 6.26 7.74
C PHE A 92 0.24 5.42 8.99
N SER A 93 1.28 4.60 9.09
CA SER A 93 1.57 3.85 10.31
C SER A 93 1.70 4.82 11.51
N PRO A 94 0.90 4.65 12.57
CA PRO A 94 0.87 5.56 13.72
C PRO A 94 2.01 5.31 14.70
N ALA A 95 2.75 4.21 14.54
CA ALA A 95 3.83 3.79 15.42
C ALA A 95 4.98 3.16 14.62
N LEU A 96 5.97 2.65 15.34
CA LEU A 96 7.07 1.89 14.76
C LEU A 96 6.78 0.39 14.92
N PRO A 97 7.19 -0.46 13.97
CA PRO A 97 7.03 -1.90 14.09
C PRO A 97 8.03 -2.48 15.10
N HIS A 98 7.69 -3.61 15.69
CA HIS A 98 8.55 -4.26 16.66
C HIS A 98 9.80 -4.82 15.99
N TRP A 99 10.97 -4.38 16.47
CA TRP A 99 12.25 -4.94 16.06
C TRP A 99 13.18 -5.12 17.25
N THR A 100 13.88 -6.25 17.28
CA THR A 100 14.95 -6.51 18.25
C THR A 100 16.15 -7.13 17.54
N PRO A 101 17.40 -6.72 17.85
CA PRO A 101 18.58 -7.35 17.29
C PRO A 101 18.60 -8.84 17.65
N ALA A 102 18.78 -9.72 16.65
CA ALA A 102 19.03 -11.12 16.93
C ALA A 102 20.32 -11.25 17.77
N ARG A 103 20.22 -11.88 18.94
CA ARG A 103 21.36 -12.13 19.81
C ARG A 103 22.34 -13.03 19.04
N ARG A 104 23.49 -12.50 18.63
CA ARG A 104 24.58 -13.33 18.09
C ARG A 104 25.08 -14.22 19.23
N SER A 105 24.69 -15.48 19.23
CA SER A 105 25.40 -16.52 19.97
C SER A 105 26.78 -16.64 19.32
N GLY A 106 27.79 -16.06 19.97
CA GLY A 106 29.20 -16.32 19.68
C GLY A 106 29.61 -17.71 20.13
#